data_AF-A0A959FIK1-F1
#
_entry.id   AF-A0A959FIK1-F1
#
_cell.length_a   1.000
_cell.length_b   1.000
_cell.length_c   1.000
_cell.angle_alpha   90.00
_cell.angle_beta   90.00
_cell.angle_gamma   90.00
#
_symmetry.space_group_name_H-M   'P 1'
#
loop_
_entity.id
_entity.type
_entity.pdbx_description
1 polymer ?
#
loop_
_entity_poly.entity_id
_entity_poly.type
_entity_poly.pdbx_seq_one_letter_code
_entity_poly.pdbx_strand_id
1 'polypeptide(L)'
;MIHAADYLRYFDQYLDQLANDLRSYPAEDTLWLQPPGINNSAGNLALHLLGNLNHFIGAALGDTGYIRERDLEFGRKGVPRAEV
;
A
#
# COMPACT_ATOMS: atom_id res chain seq x y z
N MET A 1 -22.88 -12.92 5.03
CA MET A 1 -22.76 -12.39 3.66
C MET A 1 -22.49 -10.90 3.81
N ILE A 2 -21.36 -10.39 3.30
CA ILE A 2 -21.07 -8.95 3.31
C ILE A 2 -21.93 -8.32 2.20
N HIS A 3 -22.74 -7.32 2.53
CA HIS A 3 -23.55 -6.62 1.53
C HIS A 3 -22.68 -5.61 0.76
N ALA A 4 -23.05 -5.27 -0.47
CA ALA A 4 -22.26 -4.34 -1.30
C ALA A 4 -21.99 -2.99 -0.61
N ALA A 5 -22.95 -2.47 0.16
CA ALA A 5 -22.78 -1.25 0.94
C ALA A 5 -21.76 -1.40 2.09
N ASP A 6 -21.70 -2.58 2.72
CA ASP A 6 -20.70 -2.87 3.75
C ASP A 6 -19.29 -2.97 3.15
N TYR A 7 -19.18 -3.54 1.94
CA TYR A 7 -17.90 -3.65 1.25
C TYR A 7 -17.27 -2.28 1.00
N LEU A 8 -18.01 -1.34 0.40
CA LEU A 8 -17.49 0.00 0.11
C LEU A 8 -17.07 0.74 1.38
N ARG A 9 -17.89 0.63 2.44
CA ARG A 9 -17.57 1.21 3.74
C ARG A 9 -16.29 0.65 4.34
N TYR A 10 -16.14 -0.69 4.37
CA TYR A 10 -14.93 -1.32 4.90
C TYR A 10 -13.70 -1.01 4.03
N PHE A 11 -13.86 -1.00 2.71
CA PHE A 11 -12.79 -0.69 1.78
C PHE A 11 -12.21 0.70 2.06
N ASP A 12 -13.07 1.72 2.15
CA ASP A 12 -12.66 3.10 2.46
C ASP A 12 -12.03 3.20 3.85
N GLN A 13 -12.69 2.63 4.86
CA GLN A 13 -12.19 2.63 6.24
C GLN A 13 -10.80 1.98 6.38
N TYR A 14 -10.53 0.89 5.66
CA TYR A 14 -9.23 0.22 5.73
C TYR A 14 -8.13 0.99 4.99
N LEU A 15 -8.47 1.71 3.90
CA LEU A 15 -7.52 2.59 3.23
C LEU A 15 -7.15 3.79 4.13
N ASP A 16 -8.14 4.38 4.80
CA ASP A 16 -7.90 5.45 5.77
C ASP A 16 -7.06 4.96 6.95
N GLN A 17 -7.36 3.76 7.47
CA GLN A 17 -6.57 3.16 8.54
C GLN A 17 -5.12 2.94 8.11
N LEU A 18 -4.89 2.38 6.92
CA LEU A 18 -3.55 2.21 6.38
C LEU A 18 -2.80 3.54 6.28
N ALA A 19 -3.44 4.58 5.73
CA ALA A 19 -2.84 5.90 5.62
C ALA A 19 -2.47 6.49 6.99
N ASN A 20 -3.33 6.30 8.00
CA ASN A 20 -3.07 6.73 9.37
C ASN A 20 -1.93 5.92 10.01
N ASP A 21 -1.88 4.61 9.78
CA ASP A 21 -0.81 3.74 10.27
C ASP A 21 0.55 4.19 9.70
N LEU A 22 0.61 4.50 8.40
CA LEU A 22 1.82 5.05 7.77
C LEU A 22 2.22 6.40 8.38
N ARG A 23 1.24 7.30 8.58
CA ARG A 23 1.47 8.62 9.22
C ARG A 23 1.92 8.51 10.68
N SER A 24 1.61 7.41 11.36
CA SER A 24 1.99 7.20 12.76
C SER A 24 3.47 6.88 12.97
N TYR A 25 4.19 6.50 11.90
CA TYR A 25 5.64 6.28 11.99
C TYR A 25 6.36 7.58 12.38
N PRO A 26 7.25 7.54 13.40
CA PRO A 26 7.87 8.73 13.97
C PRO A 26 8.93 9.38 13.05
N ALA A 27 9.46 8.63 12.08
CA ALA A 27 10.43 9.12 11.10
C ALA A 27 10.35 8.31 9.80
N GLU A 28 10.74 8.93 8.67
CA GLU A 28 10.72 8.29 7.35
C GLU A 28 11.48 6.96 7.34
N ASP A 29 12.69 6.92 7.92
CA ASP A 29 13.52 5.70 7.93
C ASP A 29 12.89 4.55 8.71
N THR A 30 12.07 4.84 9.73
CA THR A 30 11.43 3.79 10.53
C THR A 30 10.39 2.99 9.75
N LEU A 31 9.81 3.58 8.70
CA LEU A 31 8.90 2.90 7.78
C LEU A 31 9.58 1.78 6.99
N TRP A 32 10.90 1.88 6.82
CA TRP A 32 11.71 0.99 5.99
C TRP A 32 12.49 -0.05 6.79
N LEU A 33 12.35 -0.04 8.13
CA LEU A 33 12.94 -1.05 8.99
C LEU A 33 12.21 -2.38 8.81
N GLN A 34 12.99 -3.46 8.77
CA GLN A 34 12.50 -4.83 8.74
C GLN A 34 12.63 -5.43 10.15
N PRO A 35 11.52 -5.63 10.88
CA PRO A 35 11.57 -6.21 12.21
C PRO A 35 12.06 -7.67 12.18
N PRO A 36 12.72 -8.16 13.25
CA PRO A 36 13.13 -9.55 13.34
C PRO A 36 11.96 -10.52 13.12
N GLY A 37 12.14 -11.50 12.23
CA GLY A 37 11.11 -12.49 11.89
C GLY A 37 10.07 -12.01 10.86
N ILE A 38 10.21 -10.79 10.32
CA ILE A 38 9.37 -10.26 9.25
C ILE A 38 10.22 -10.10 7.98
N ASN A 39 9.67 -10.41 6.81
CA ASN A 39 10.40 -10.37 5.53
C ASN A 39 10.37 -9.01 4.83
N ASN A 40 9.40 -8.15 5.16
CA ASN A 40 9.16 -6.88 4.48
C ASN A 40 8.94 -5.78 5.52
N SER A 41 9.39 -4.56 5.22
CA SER A 41 9.03 -3.39 6.02
C SER A 41 7.58 -2.97 5.76
N ALA A 42 7.03 -2.09 6.60
CA ALA A 42 5.73 -1.50 6.34
C ALA A 42 5.69 -0.70 5.03
N GLY A 43 6.78 0.02 4.70
CA GLY A 43 6.92 0.71 3.42
C GLY A 43 6.84 -0.23 2.21
N ASN A 44 7.48 -1.42 2.28
CA ASN A 44 7.38 -2.42 1.21
C ASN A 44 5.96 -2.97 1.07
N LEU A 45 5.28 -3.23 2.18
CA LEU A 45 3.90 -3.70 2.14
C LEU A 45 2.94 -2.64 1.58
N ALA A 46 3.14 -1.37 1.90
CA ALA A 46 2.34 -0.29 1.33
C ALA A 46 2.59 -0.09 -0.17
N LEU A 47 3.85 -0.11 -0.63
CA LEU A 47 4.16 -0.12 -2.06
C LEU A 47 3.50 -1.30 -2.79
N HIS A 48 3.50 -2.48 -2.18
CA HIS A 48 2.83 -3.66 -2.72
C HIS A 48 1.31 -3.46 -2.85
N LEU A 49 0.67 -2.87 -1.84
CA LEU A 49 -0.76 -2.57 -1.87
C LEU A 49 -1.10 -1.54 -2.96
N LEU A 50 -0.32 -0.46 -3.07
CA LEU A 50 -0.51 0.53 -4.14
C LEU A 50 -0.32 -0.09 -5.53
N GLY A 51 0.72 -0.91 -5.72
CA GLY A 51 0.95 -1.63 -6.97
C GLY A 51 -0.21 -2.59 -7.30
N ASN A 52 -0.79 -3.23 -6.30
CA ASN A 52 -1.98 -4.07 -6.46
C ASN A 52 -3.21 -3.26 -6.90
N LEU A 53 -3.51 -2.16 -6.22
CA LEU A 53 -4.66 -1.29 -6.53
C LEU A 53 -4.52 -0.65 -7.91
N ASN A 54 -3.34 -0.12 -8.25
CA ASN A 54 -3.10 0.45 -9.57
C ASN A 54 -3.18 -0.60 -10.68
N HIS A 55 -2.84 -1.85 -10.42
CA HIS A 55 -2.97 -2.93 -11.40
C HIS A 55 -4.42 -3.38 -11.59
N PHE A 56 -5.11 -3.78 -10.52
CA PHE A 56 -6.44 -4.40 -10.63
C PHE A 56 -7.57 -3.38 -10.76
N ILE A 57 -7.44 -2.21 -10.15
CA ILE A 57 -8.47 -1.17 -10.24
C ILE A 57 -8.06 -0.17 -11.31
N GLY A 58 -6.86 0.40 -11.22
CA GLY A 58 -6.37 1.41 -12.15
C GLY A 58 -6.31 0.91 -13.59
N ALA A 59 -5.45 -0.07 -13.88
CA ALA A 59 -5.26 -0.56 -15.24
C ALA A 59 -6.45 -1.40 -15.72
N ALA A 60 -6.93 -2.36 -14.92
CA ALA A 60 -7.94 -3.30 -15.42
C ALA A 60 -9.37 -2.74 -15.49
N LEU A 61 -9.75 -1.78 -14.62
CA LEU A 61 -11.10 -1.20 -14.61
C LEU A 61 -11.11 0.27 -15.04
N GLY A 62 -10.07 1.03 -14.72
CA GLY A 62 -9.96 2.46 -14.99
C GLY A 62 -9.18 2.85 -16.25
N ASP A 63 -8.61 1.87 -16.96
CA ASP A 63 -7.79 2.07 -18.17
C ASP A 63 -6.67 3.11 -18.01
N THR A 64 -6.03 3.15 -16.84
CA THR A 64 -5.00 4.15 -16.52
C THR A 64 -3.68 3.94 -17.28
N GLY A 65 -3.52 2.81 -17.97
CA GLY A 65 -2.26 2.42 -18.60
C GLY A 65 -1.14 2.05 -17.62
N TYR A 66 -1.45 1.84 -16.33
CA TYR A 66 -0.44 1.49 -15.33
C TYR A 66 0.27 0.17 -15.65
N ILE A 67 1.60 0.22 -15.76
CA ILE A 67 2.48 -0.94 -15.93
C ILE A 67 3.07 -1.30 -14.57
N ARG A 68 2.79 -2.52 -14.10
CA ARG A 68 3.19 -2.96 -12.77
C ARG A 68 4.66 -3.39 -12.72
N GLU A 69 5.43 -2.76 -11.84
CA GLU A 69 6.84 -3.11 -11.57
C GLU A 69 6.97 -3.86 -10.24
N ARG A 70 6.52 -5.13 -10.22
CA ARG A 70 6.37 -5.91 -8.98
C ARG A 70 7.66 -6.03 -8.16
N ASP A 71 8.80 -6.19 -8.81
CA ASP A 71 10.08 -6.35 -8.10
C ASP A 71 10.45 -5.09 -7.30
N LEU A 72 10.03 -3.90 -7.77
CA LEU A 72 10.27 -2.64 -7.07
C LEU A 72 9.40 -2.48 -5.83
N GLU A 73 8.24 -3.15 -5.74
CA GLU A 73 7.36 -3.10 -4.56
C GLU A 73 8.08 -3.66 -3.32
N PHE A 74 8.97 -4.64 -3.51
CA PHE A 74 9.74 -5.29 -2.44
C PHE A 74 11.22 -4.86 -2.40
N GLY A 75 11.76 -4.38 -3.53
CA GLY A 75 13.16 -3.96 -3.64
C GLY A 75 13.43 -2.51 -3.25
N ARG A 76 12.46 -1.60 -3.43
CA ARG A 76 12.65 -0.18 -3.11
C ARG A 76 12.58 0.08 -1.61
N LYS A 77 13.37 1.06 -1.15
CA LYS A 77 13.37 1.60 0.21
C LYS A 77 13.62 3.10 0.17
N GLY A 78 13.30 3.80 1.25
CA GLY A 78 13.54 5.24 1.37
C GLY A 78 12.64 6.10 0.48
N VAL A 79 11.51 5.57 0.01
CA VAL A 79 10.50 6.37 -0.68
C VAL A 79 9.85 7.30 0.36
N PRO A 80 9.65 8.60 0.07
CA PRO A 80 8.96 9.49 0.99
C PRO A 80 7.56 8.95 1.29
N ARG A 81 7.13 8.98 2.55
CA ARG A 81 5.78 8.56 2.93
C ARG A 81 4.66 9.31 2.20
N ALA A 82 4.92 10.50 1.67
CA ALA A 82 3.93 11.21 0.84
C ALA A 82 3.68 10.53 -0.53
N GLU A 83 4.58 9.64 -0.95
CA GLU A 83 4.53 8.88 -2.20
C GLU A 83 4.18 7.39 -1.97
N VAL A 84 3.80 7.02 -0.73
CA VAL A 84 3.45 5.66 -0.27
C VAL A 84 2.15 5.70 0.52
#